data_AF-A0A8C8W883-F1
#
_entry.id   AF-A0A8C8W883-F1
#
_cell.length_a   1.000
_cell.length_b   1.000
_cell.length_c   1.000
_cell.angle_alpha   90.00
_cell.angle_beta   90.00
_cell.angle_gamma   90.00
#
_symmetry.space_group_name_H-M   'P 1'
#
loop_
_entity.id
_entity.type
_entity.pdbx_description
1 polymer ?
#
loop_
_entity_poly.entity_id
_entity_poly.type
_entity_poly.pdbx_seq_one_letter_code
_entity_poly.pdbx_strand_id
1 'polypeptide(L)'
;MKKLCVFLISFLLLKFSLILCGFTETRCFWRIKSNEENDRDLRTDCGFALFMTPGHVDEDFYNGLIDFGIPTSKYEFFLVLFFATDEINRNPFILPNLSLTFSFAVGMCFDTLEIIDELNSQQNNTSRFLNYDCGMYDCDAVLTGPSWTTSLKLAIYIKAPKIFFGPFHPILSDNIHLSYVYQIAQKDTCLPHAMVSLMLYFTWTWIGMVISDDDQGIQFLSNFREEMQRNGVCLAFVNVIPDNIQLYMTRAGIYDKQIMTSSAKVAIIYGEMNSTLEISFRRWGCLGVQRIWVTTSQWDITTCKRDFSLDLFHGTVTFAHHHGKVSKFKNFMQTMNTSKYPVDISQMRIKWNYFNCSVSKTNYSTRNHFSFNITLEWLSQHRFDMDLSEEGYNLYNAVYAVAYTYHEIILQQVESQQIAELKGLSYDCHQIW
;
A
#
# COMPACT_ATOMS: atom_id res chain seq x y z
N MET A 1 7.67 -21.60 24.84
CA MET A 1 7.78 -22.96 24.28
C MET A 1 6.70 -23.28 23.24
N LYS A 2 5.38 -23.20 23.53
CA LYS A 2 4.32 -23.50 22.53
C LYS A 2 4.39 -22.63 21.25
N LYS A 3 4.67 -21.33 21.36
CA LYS A 3 4.83 -20.43 20.19
C LYS A 3 6.08 -20.75 19.34
N LEU A 4 7.16 -21.21 19.97
CA LEU A 4 8.40 -21.60 19.30
C LEU A 4 8.20 -22.90 18.48
N CYS A 5 7.41 -23.84 18.99
CA CYS A 5 7.03 -25.07 18.28
C CYS A 5 6.19 -24.79 17.02
N VAL A 6 5.26 -23.83 17.06
CA VAL A 6 4.45 -23.46 15.88
C VAL A 6 5.34 -22.86 14.78
N PHE A 7 6.31 -22.02 15.16
CA PHE A 7 7.28 -21.45 14.22
C PHE A 7 8.18 -22.54 13.59
N LEU A 8 8.66 -23.48 14.40
CA LEU A 8 9.46 -24.63 13.96
C LEU A 8 8.70 -25.54 12.97
N ILE A 9 7.42 -25.83 13.24
CA ILE A 9 6.58 -26.67 12.36
C ILE A 9 6.31 -25.97 11.04
N SER A 10 6.02 -24.66 11.06
CA SER A 10 5.81 -23.87 9.84
C SER A 10 7.05 -23.85 8.93
N PHE A 11 8.25 -23.75 9.51
CA PHE A 11 9.50 -23.73 8.73
C PHE A 11 9.95 -25.13 8.23
N LEU A 12 9.64 -26.19 8.98
CA LEU A 12 9.85 -27.57 8.52
C LEU A 12 8.98 -27.91 7.30
N LEU A 13 7.75 -27.40 7.25
CA LEU A 13 6.87 -27.50 6.07
C LEU A 13 7.42 -26.74 4.87
N LEU A 14 8.00 -25.54 5.08
CA LEU A 14 8.72 -24.78 4.03
C LEU A 14 9.91 -25.57 3.46
N LYS A 15 10.67 -26.24 4.32
CA LYS A 15 11.81 -27.09 3.92
C LYS A 15 11.37 -28.28 3.07
N PHE A 16 10.20 -28.87 3.37
CA PHE A 16 9.63 -29.98 2.61
C PHE A 16 9.08 -29.53 1.25
N SER A 17 8.50 -28.33 1.17
CA SER A 17 7.97 -27.78 -0.08
C SER A 17 9.09 -27.38 -1.06
N LEU A 18 10.25 -26.96 -0.56
CA LEU A 18 11.42 -26.63 -1.39
C LEU A 18 12.07 -27.86 -2.04
N ILE A 19 12.00 -29.03 -1.39
CA ILE A 19 12.61 -30.28 -1.91
C ILE A 19 11.74 -30.92 -3.01
N LEU A 20 10.42 -30.68 -3.02
CA LEU A 20 9.51 -31.25 -4.01
C LEU A 20 9.29 -30.39 -5.27
N CYS A 21 9.83 -29.17 -5.33
CA CYS A 21 9.66 -28.29 -6.48
C CYS A 21 10.66 -28.63 -7.60
N GLY A 22 10.49 -29.80 -8.22
CA GLY A 22 10.98 -30.03 -9.57
C GLY A 22 10.19 -29.15 -10.53
N PHE A 23 10.79 -28.07 -11.03
CA PHE A 23 10.18 -27.15 -11.99
C PHE A 23 9.93 -27.86 -13.32
N THR A 24 8.71 -28.36 -13.55
CA THR A 24 8.23 -28.75 -14.88
C THR A 24 7.17 -27.81 -15.44
N GLU A 25 6.67 -26.83 -14.68
CA GLU A 25 5.78 -25.78 -15.17
C GLU A 25 6.18 -24.43 -14.59
N THR A 26 6.53 -23.48 -15.47
CA THR A 26 6.73 -22.07 -15.11
C THR A 26 5.39 -21.49 -14.67
N ARG A 27 5.14 -21.45 -13.36
CA ARG A 27 4.00 -20.70 -12.81
C ARG A 27 4.25 -19.21 -13.05
N CYS A 28 3.53 -18.61 -13.99
CA CYS A 28 3.54 -17.16 -14.16
C CYS A 28 2.95 -16.53 -12.88
N PHE A 29 3.77 -15.83 -12.11
CA PHE A 29 3.31 -14.98 -11.00
C PHE A 29 2.91 -13.62 -11.57
N TRP A 30 1.74 -13.11 -11.18
CA TRP A 30 1.23 -11.83 -11.66
C TRP A 30 1.00 -10.91 -10.45
N ARG A 31 1.88 -9.91 -10.28
CA ARG A 31 1.81 -8.83 -9.29
C ARG A 31 1.95 -7.50 -10.04
N ILE A 32 1.37 -6.41 -9.53
CA ILE A 32 1.53 -5.08 -10.15
C ILE A 32 3.02 -4.77 -10.26
N LYS A 33 3.53 -4.67 -11.49
CA LYS A 33 4.87 -4.18 -11.77
C LYS A 33 4.86 -2.66 -11.63
N SER A 34 5.61 -2.10 -10.67
CA SER A 34 6.05 -0.70 -10.77
C SER A 34 7.06 -0.66 -11.94
N ASN A 35 6.78 0.11 -12.98
CA ASN A 35 7.65 0.13 -14.17
C ASN A 35 8.39 1.46 -14.24
N GLU A 36 9.70 1.37 -14.48
CA GLU A 36 10.75 2.40 -14.54
C GLU A 36 10.63 3.42 -15.71
N GLU A 37 9.46 3.64 -16.32
CA GLU A 37 9.34 4.57 -17.45
C GLU A 37 8.65 5.88 -17.06
N ASN A 38 9.53 6.89 -16.93
CA ASN A 38 9.34 8.29 -16.51
C ASN A 38 9.53 8.52 -15.01
N ASP A 39 10.70 9.08 -14.68
CA ASP A 39 11.12 9.76 -13.43
C ASP A 39 10.13 10.84 -12.90
N ARG A 40 8.89 10.89 -13.40
CA ARG A 40 7.79 11.74 -12.92
C ARG A 40 6.67 10.95 -12.25
N ASP A 41 6.67 9.62 -12.28
CA ASP A 41 5.61 8.77 -11.68
C ASP A 41 5.68 8.68 -10.14
N LEU A 42 6.31 9.67 -9.50
CA LEU A 42 6.64 9.77 -8.07
C LEU A 42 5.42 10.02 -7.16
N ARG A 43 4.19 10.00 -7.66
CA ARG A 43 2.99 10.46 -6.94
C ARG A 43 1.81 9.51 -7.15
N THR A 44 1.91 8.31 -6.55
CA THR A 44 0.80 7.34 -6.42
C THR A 44 -0.31 7.80 -5.47
N ASP A 45 -0.21 9.02 -4.95
CA ASP A 45 -1.15 9.57 -3.99
C ASP A 45 -2.55 9.72 -4.55
N CYS A 46 -3.50 9.36 -3.69
CA CYS A 46 -4.92 9.45 -3.89
C CYS A 46 -5.61 9.84 -2.59
N GLY A 47 -6.64 10.65 -2.76
CA GLY A 47 -7.58 10.99 -1.70
C GLY A 47 -8.99 10.74 -2.16
N PHE A 48 -9.78 10.10 -1.30
CA PHE A 48 -11.15 9.71 -1.59
C PHE A 48 -12.06 10.21 -0.48
N ALA A 49 -13.17 10.83 -0.83
CA ALA A 49 -14.21 11.22 0.11
C ALA A 49 -15.29 10.14 0.12
N LEU A 50 -15.67 9.65 1.29
CA LEU A 50 -16.77 8.70 1.44
C LEU A 50 -17.99 9.38 2.05
N PHE A 51 -19.12 9.17 1.40
CA PHE A 51 -20.41 9.73 1.81
C PHE A 51 -21.52 8.72 1.59
N MET A 52 -22.62 8.91 2.32
CA MET A 52 -23.80 8.06 2.25
C MET A 52 -24.86 8.69 1.35
N THR A 53 -25.54 7.86 0.57
CA THR A 53 -26.67 8.26 -0.27
C THR A 53 -27.89 7.38 0.05
N PRO A 54 -29.11 7.96 0.10
CA PRO A 54 -30.32 7.17 0.29
C PRO A 54 -30.61 6.28 -0.92
N GLY A 55 -30.99 5.02 -0.68
CA GLY A 55 -31.40 4.10 -1.74
C GLY A 55 -30.23 3.46 -2.49
N HIS A 56 -30.48 2.98 -3.71
CA HIS A 56 -29.49 2.31 -4.54
C HIS A 56 -28.64 3.31 -5.34
N VAL A 57 -27.35 2.98 -5.50
CA VAL A 57 -26.45 3.71 -6.40
C VAL A 57 -26.81 3.39 -7.85
N ASP A 58 -27.06 4.42 -8.66
CA ASP A 58 -27.30 4.28 -10.10
C ASP A 58 -26.11 3.59 -10.79
N GLU A 59 -26.38 2.77 -11.81
CA GLU A 59 -25.33 2.04 -12.53
C GLU A 59 -24.31 2.98 -13.22
N ASP A 60 -24.75 4.17 -13.61
CA ASP A 60 -23.93 5.17 -14.29
C ASP A 60 -23.20 6.11 -13.32
N PHE A 61 -23.36 5.96 -12.01
CA PHE A 61 -22.78 6.87 -11.01
C PHE A 61 -21.26 7.02 -11.16
N TYR A 62 -20.56 5.93 -11.46
CA TYR A 62 -19.12 5.94 -11.63
C TYR A 62 -18.66 6.39 -13.03
N ASN A 63 -19.57 6.53 -14.01
CA ASN A 63 -19.19 6.96 -15.36
C ASN A 63 -18.65 8.39 -15.39
N GLY A 64 -19.10 9.25 -14.47
CA GLY A 64 -18.52 10.60 -14.30
C GLY A 64 -17.04 10.61 -13.89
N LEU A 65 -16.52 9.50 -13.33
CA LEU A 65 -15.09 9.36 -13.02
C LEU A 65 -14.24 9.10 -14.28
N ILE A 66 -14.85 8.70 -15.41
CA ILE A 66 -14.16 8.44 -16.70
C ILE A 66 -13.55 9.72 -17.28
N ASP A 67 -14.26 10.84 -17.18
CA ASP A 67 -13.84 12.12 -17.79
C ASP A 67 -12.48 12.59 -17.26
N PHE A 68 -12.09 12.14 -16.07
CA PHE A 68 -10.82 12.50 -15.45
C PHE A 68 -9.63 11.60 -15.86
N GLY A 69 -9.86 10.45 -16.49
CA GLY A 69 -8.81 9.54 -16.97
C GLY A 69 -7.94 8.95 -15.86
N ILE A 70 -8.31 7.76 -15.35
CA ILE A 70 -7.58 7.13 -14.24
C ILE A 70 -6.17 6.68 -14.70
N PRO A 71 -5.08 7.06 -13.99
CA PRO A 71 -3.75 6.52 -14.24
C PRO A 71 -3.67 5.03 -13.92
N THR A 72 -3.03 4.23 -14.80
CA THR A 72 -2.94 2.78 -14.60
C THR A 72 -2.24 2.37 -13.30
N SER A 73 -1.34 3.21 -12.76
CA SER A 73 -0.68 3.00 -11.46
C SER A 73 -1.66 3.01 -10.29
N LYS A 74 -2.86 3.59 -10.46
CA LYS A 74 -3.86 3.78 -9.41
C LYS A 74 -5.03 2.80 -9.49
N TYR A 75 -5.08 1.94 -10.52
CA TYR A 75 -6.21 1.05 -10.80
C TYR A 75 -6.58 0.13 -9.64
N GLU A 76 -5.58 -0.38 -8.91
CA GLU A 76 -5.83 -1.23 -7.75
C GLU A 76 -6.71 -0.51 -6.72
N PHE A 77 -6.42 0.75 -6.39
CA PHE A 77 -7.17 1.50 -5.40
C PHE A 77 -8.64 1.67 -5.80
N PHE A 78 -8.91 1.94 -7.08
CA PHE A 78 -10.30 2.01 -7.57
C PHE A 78 -11.01 0.68 -7.51
N LEU A 79 -10.34 -0.41 -7.92
CA LEU A 79 -10.93 -1.75 -7.85
C LEU A 79 -11.26 -2.15 -6.41
N VAL A 80 -10.38 -1.82 -5.46
CA VAL A 80 -10.63 -2.02 -4.04
C VAL A 80 -11.83 -1.19 -3.58
N LEU A 81 -11.90 0.09 -3.94
CA LEU A 81 -13.03 0.96 -3.56
C LEU A 81 -14.35 0.45 -4.13
N PHE A 82 -14.41 0.12 -5.42
CA PHE A 82 -15.59 -0.45 -6.07
C PHE A 82 -16.04 -1.76 -5.41
N PHE A 83 -15.08 -2.63 -5.10
CA PHE A 83 -15.35 -3.89 -4.44
C PHE A 83 -15.87 -3.69 -3.01
N ALA A 84 -15.19 -2.87 -2.22
CA ALA A 84 -15.53 -2.63 -0.83
C ALA A 84 -16.92 -1.98 -0.69
N THR A 85 -17.21 -0.95 -1.48
CA THR A 85 -18.53 -0.30 -1.45
C THR A 85 -19.64 -1.22 -1.94
N ASP A 86 -19.43 -1.99 -3.02
CA ASP A 86 -20.43 -2.95 -3.52
C ASP A 86 -20.66 -4.09 -2.51
N GLU A 87 -19.61 -4.54 -1.81
CA GLU A 87 -19.75 -5.53 -0.75
C GLU A 87 -20.56 -5.00 0.45
N ILE A 88 -20.27 -3.77 0.89
CA ILE A 88 -21.00 -3.10 1.99
C ILE A 88 -22.45 -2.85 1.60
N ASN A 89 -22.71 -2.29 0.41
CA ASN A 89 -24.07 -1.94 -0.03
C ASN A 89 -24.96 -3.17 -0.28
N ARG A 90 -24.37 -4.36 -0.44
CA ARG A 90 -25.10 -5.63 -0.52
C ARG A 90 -25.31 -6.30 0.84
N ASN A 91 -24.69 -5.78 1.90
CA ASN A 91 -24.80 -6.34 3.23
C ASN A 91 -25.98 -5.70 3.97
N PRO A 92 -27.07 -6.45 4.26
CA PRO A 92 -28.24 -5.89 4.92
C PRO A 92 -27.99 -5.50 6.39
N PHE A 93 -26.86 -5.92 6.98
CA PHE A 93 -26.52 -5.65 8.37
C PHE A 93 -25.67 -4.39 8.57
N ILE A 94 -25.15 -3.81 7.49
CA ILE A 94 -24.31 -2.60 7.56
C ILE A 94 -24.98 -1.55 6.67
N LEU A 95 -25.27 -0.38 7.26
CA LEU A 95 -25.94 0.74 6.57
C LEU A 95 -27.26 0.34 5.84
N PRO A 96 -28.25 -0.24 6.54
CA PRO A 96 -29.49 -0.67 5.88
C PRO A 96 -30.24 0.52 5.23
N ASN A 97 -30.73 0.32 4.00
CA ASN A 97 -31.42 1.32 3.16
C ASN A 97 -30.56 2.54 2.73
N LEU A 98 -29.26 2.51 3.00
CA LEU A 98 -28.30 3.51 2.56
C LEU A 98 -27.24 2.84 1.69
N SER A 99 -26.71 3.59 0.74
CA SER A 99 -25.55 3.17 -0.03
C SER A 99 -24.35 4.04 0.32
N LEU A 100 -23.22 3.40 0.58
CA LEU A 100 -21.92 4.03 0.68
C LEU A 100 -21.35 4.25 -0.73
N THR A 101 -20.98 5.49 -1.02
CA THR A 101 -20.35 5.90 -2.27
C THR A 101 -19.07 6.67 -1.99
N PHE A 102 -18.28 6.91 -3.03
CA PHE A 102 -17.06 7.70 -2.93
C PHE A 102 -16.91 8.64 -4.11
N SER A 103 -16.19 9.73 -3.89
CA SER A 103 -15.73 10.65 -4.92
C SER A 103 -14.26 10.98 -4.69
N PHE A 104 -13.65 11.69 -5.65
CA PHE A 104 -12.35 12.29 -5.42
C PHE A 104 -12.46 13.35 -4.34
N ALA A 105 -11.63 13.22 -3.32
CA ALA A 105 -11.37 14.35 -2.46
C ALA A 105 -10.53 15.33 -3.32
N VAL A 106 -11.04 16.55 -3.52
CA VAL A 106 -10.63 17.50 -4.58
C VAL A 106 -9.14 17.43 -4.94
N GLY A 107 -8.84 17.05 -6.19
CA GLY A 107 -7.49 17.01 -6.77
C GLY A 107 -6.62 15.80 -6.43
N MET A 108 -6.85 15.12 -5.31
CA MET A 108 -5.82 14.29 -4.65
C MET A 108 -5.34 13.03 -5.39
N CYS A 109 -6.01 12.58 -6.45
CA CYS A 109 -5.66 11.37 -7.21
C CYS A 109 -5.15 11.69 -8.63
N PHE A 110 -5.03 12.98 -8.95
CA PHE A 110 -4.38 13.54 -10.15
C PHE A 110 -3.17 14.38 -9.69
N ASP A 111 -2.27 14.83 -10.58
CA ASP A 111 -0.99 15.49 -10.26
C ASP A 111 -1.10 16.86 -9.53
N THR A 112 -1.89 16.98 -8.47
CA THR A 112 -2.20 18.24 -7.77
C THR A 112 -1.26 18.55 -6.62
N LEU A 113 -0.21 17.76 -6.39
CA LEU A 113 0.88 18.24 -5.53
C LEU A 113 1.59 19.45 -6.16
N GLU A 114 1.53 19.64 -7.49
CA GLU A 114 1.90 20.94 -8.09
C GLU A 114 1.00 22.07 -7.57
N ILE A 115 -0.31 21.84 -7.45
CA ILE A 115 -1.24 22.85 -6.91
C ILE A 115 -0.93 23.14 -5.43
N ILE A 116 -0.67 22.12 -4.60
CA ILE A 116 -0.33 22.31 -3.18
C ILE A 116 1.06 22.96 -3.01
N ASP A 117 2.04 22.61 -3.84
CA ASP A 117 3.38 23.22 -3.82
C ASP A 117 3.36 24.67 -4.38
N GLU A 118 2.54 24.95 -5.39
CA GLU A 118 2.31 26.29 -5.94
C GLU A 118 1.59 27.20 -4.93
N LEU A 119 0.67 26.66 -4.14
CA LEU A 119 0.04 27.34 -3.00
C LEU A 119 1.01 27.64 -1.86
N ASN A 120 1.97 26.75 -1.58
CA ASN A 120 3.05 27.01 -0.61
C ASN A 120 4.00 28.10 -1.08
N SER A 121 4.20 28.26 -2.40
CA SER A 121 4.99 29.37 -2.96
C SER A 121 4.26 30.72 -2.92
N GLN A 122 2.93 30.72 -2.85
CA GLN A 122 2.06 31.89 -2.80
C GLN A 122 1.74 32.36 -1.38
N GLN A 123 2.61 32.11 -0.40
CA GLN A 123 2.43 32.53 1.00
C GLN A 123 2.33 34.07 1.22
N ASN A 124 2.35 34.87 0.15
CA ASN A 124 2.09 36.31 0.17
C ASN A 124 0.73 36.76 -0.37
N ASN A 125 -0.12 35.87 -0.90
CA ASN A 125 -1.50 36.24 -1.22
C ASN A 125 -2.46 35.22 -0.67
N THR A 126 -3.38 35.73 0.14
CA THR A 126 -4.49 35.06 0.79
C THR A 126 -5.43 34.37 -0.20
N SER A 127 -5.04 33.23 -0.77
CA SER A 127 -6.00 32.19 -1.16
C SER A 127 -6.27 31.36 0.10
N ARG A 128 -7.04 31.97 1.01
CA ARG A 128 -7.81 31.19 1.97
C ARG A 128 -8.59 30.19 1.11
N PHE A 129 -8.32 28.89 1.26
CA PHE A 129 -9.41 27.95 1.15
C PHE A 129 -10.41 28.42 2.19
N LEU A 130 -11.36 29.21 1.72
CA LEU A 130 -12.55 29.55 2.46
C LEU A 130 -13.12 28.21 2.89
N ASN A 131 -13.41 28.12 4.18
CA ASN A 131 -14.08 27.03 4.87
C ASN A 131 -15.55 26.88 4.39
N TYR A 132 -15.76 27.05 3.08
CA TYR A 132 -16.99 27.05 2.32
C TYR A 132 -16.70 26.26 1.04
N ASP A 133 -16.29 25.00 1.20
CA ASP A 133 -16.48 24.06 0.11
C ASP A 133 -17.96 23.65 0.18
N CYS A 134 -18.80 24.23 -0.68
CA CYS A 134 -20.24 23.95 -0.75
C CYS A 134 -20.53 22.55 -1.34
N GLY A 135 -19.76 21.53 -0.94
CA GLY A 135 -19.84 20.18 -1.51
C GLY A 135 -19.31 19.06 -0.62
N MET A 136 -18.37 19.32 0.30
CA MET A 136 -18.06 18.36 1.36
C MET A 136 -18.90 18.72 2.58
N TYR A 137 -19.76 17.81 3.04
CA TYR A 137 -20.43 18.02 4.31
C TYR A 137 -19.36 17.96 5.40
N ASP A 138 -19.47 18.81 6.41
CA ASP A 138 -18.43 19.02 7.45
C ASP A 138 -17.95 17.72 8.15
N CYS A 139 -18.66 16.59 8.00
CA CYS A 139 -18.35 15.34 8.68
C CYS A 139 -18.04 14.13 7.76
N ASP A 140 -17.81 14.34 6.45
CA ASP A 140 -17.45 13.24 5.54
C ASP A 140 -16.03 12.71 5.81
N ALA A 141 -15.88 11.37 5.80
CA ALA A 141 -14.61 10.69 5.97
C ALA A 141 -13.74 10.80 4.71
N VAL A 142 -12.49 11.23 4.89
CA VAL A 142 -11.51 11.32 3.80
C VAL A 142 -10.46 10.22 3.96
N LEU A 143 -10.30 9.38 2.95
CA LEU A 143 -9.19 8.43 2.87
C LEU A 143 -8.01 9.10 2.18
N THR A 144 -6.79 8.96 2.72
CA THR A 144 -5.58 9.55 2.13
C THR A 144 -4.44 8.53 2.06
N GLY A 145 -3.60 8.62 1.02
CA GLY A 145 -2.41 7.76 0.90
C GLY A 145 -2.02 7.48 -0.55
N PRO A 146 -0.97 6.70 -0.80
CA PRO A 146 -0.12 6.03 0.19
C PRO A 146 1.01 6.91 0.75
N SER A 147 1.32 8.10 0.20
CA SER A 147 2.35 8.98 0.76
C SER A 147 1.90 9.65 2.05
N TRP A 148 2.74 9.51 3.07
CA TRP A 148 2.55 10.17 4.35
C TRP A 148 2.74 11.69 4.22
N THR A 149 3.63 12.16 3.34
CA THR A 149 3.92 13.60 3.16
C THR A 149 2.69 14.35 2.64
N THR A 150 2.00 13.77 1.65
CA THR A 150 0.77 14.32 1.09
C THR A 150 -0.36 14.29 2.11
N SER A 151 -0.49 13.18 2.83
CA SER A 151 -1.48 13.03 3.89
C SER A 151 -1.28 14.04 5.02
N LEU A 152 -0.02 14.33 5.39
CA LEU A 152 0.33 15.35 6.37
C LEU A 152 -0.06 16.76 5.89
N LYS A 153 0.28 17.11 4.64
CA LYS A 153 -0.11 18.40 4.05
C LYS A 153 -1.64 18.56 4.10
N LEU A 154 -2.38 17.54 3.67
CA LEU A 154 -3.85 17.55 3.69
C LEU A 154 -4.43 17.65 5.09
N ALA A 155 -3.81 16.99 6.06
CA ALA A 155 -4.23 17.05 7.46
C ALA A 155 -4.21 18.47 8.02
N ILE A 156 -3.29 19.31 7.56
CA ILE A 156 -3.17 20.71 7.98
C ILE A 156 -4.28 21.59 7.38
N TYR A 157 -4.68 21.34 6.14
CA TYR A 157 -5.62 22.22 5.41
C TYR A 157 -7.09 21.84 5.56
N ILE A 158 -7.40 20.53 5.60
CA ILE A 158 -8.78 20.04 5.62
C ILE A 158 -9.15 19.67 7.05
N LYS A 159 -10.20 20.27 7.61
CA LYS A 159 -10.70 19.95 8.95
C LYS A 159 -11.76 18.83 8.92
N ALA A 160 -11.39 17.70 8.35
CA ALA A 160 -12.22 16.50 8.29
C ALA A 160 -11.47 15.30 8.91
N PRO A 161 -12.19 14.30 9.42
CA PRO A 161 -11.65 12.96 9.73
C PRO A 161 -10.91 12.39 8.51
N LYS A 162 -9.64 12.04 8.72
CA LYS A 162 -8.78 11.44 7.69
C LYS A 162 -8.33 10.08 8.13
N ILE A 163 -8.45 9.11 7.23
CA ILE A 163 -7.97 7.75 7.44
C ILE A 163 -6.89 7.47 6.40
N PHE A 164 -5.68 7.33 6.89
CA PHE A 164 -4.50 7.06 6.10
C PHE A 164 -4.37 5.55 5.84
N PHE A 165 -4.31 5.17 4.55
CA PHE A 165 -4.22 3.77 4.11
C PHE A 165 -2.83 3.35 3.63
N GLY A 166 -1.86 4.27 3.61
CA GLY A 166 -0.46 3.95 3.28
C GLY A 166 0.31 3.28 4.44
N PRO A 167 1.62 3.01 4.25
CA PRO A 167 2.48 2.41 5.27
C PRO A 167 2.58 3.27 6.53
N PHE A 168 2.50 2.65 7.71
CA PHE A 168 2.46 3.37 8.99
C PHE A 168 3.61 4.40 9.12
N HIS A 169 3.28 5.65 9.45
CA HIS A 169 4.27 6.71 9.68
C HIS A 169 4.12 7.34 11.08
N PRO A 170 5.19 7.43 11.90
CA PRO A 170 5.13 8.00 13.25
C PRO A 170 4.60 9.43 13.31
N ILE A 171 5.03 10.30 12.37
CA ILE A 171 4.58 11.70 12.30
C ILE A 171 3.05 11.83 12.22
N LEU A 172 2.37 10.92 11.53
CA LEU A 172 0.92 10.94 11.39
C LEU A 172 0.18 10.48 12.66
N SER A 173 0.90 10.01 13.69
CA SER A 173 0.32 9.61 14.97
C SER A 173 0.35 10.73 16.03
N ASP A 174 0.76 11.93 15.66
CA ASP A 174 0.79 13.07 16.59
C ASP A 174 -0.61 13.66 16.77
N ASN A 175 -1.38 13.07 17.69
CA ASN A 175 -2.76 13.46 17.96
C ASN A 175 -2.90 14.91 18.49
N ILE A 176 -1.81 15.52 18.99
CA ILE A 176 -1.82 16.89 19.49
C ILE A 176 -1.88 17.88 18.32
N HIS A 177 -1.09 17.62 17.28
CA HIS A 177 -1.01 18.47 16.10
C HIS A 177 -1.93 18.03 14.94
N LEU A 178 -2.30 16.75 14.90
CA LEU A 178 -3.08 16.09 13.84
C LEU A 178 -4.31 15.37 14.42
N SER A 179 -5.17 16.11 15.12
CA SER A 179 -6.30 15.55 15.89
C SER A 179 -7.36 14.78 15.09
N TYR A 180 -7.26 14.74 13.75
CA TYR A 180 -8.21 14.04 12.86
C TYR A 180 -7.52 13.12 11.86
N VAL A 181 -6.34 12.58 12.19
CA VAL A 181 -5.63 11.65 11.31
C VAL A 181 -5.51 10.30 12.01
N TYR A 182 -6.11 9.29 11.39
CA TYR A 182 -6.06 7.90 11.82
C TYR A 182 -5.27 7.08 10.80
N GLN A 183 -4.58 6.03 11.23
CA GLN A 183 -3.83 5.14 10.34
C GLN A 183 -4.38 3.72 10.42
N ILE A 184 -4.60 3.08 9.27
CA ILE A 184 -5.02 1.67 9.22
C ILE A 184 -3.83 0.72 9.32
N ALA A 185 -2.69 1.12 8.75
CA ALA A 185 -1.49 0.31 8.79
C ALA A 185 -1.03 0.04 10.22
N GLN A 186 -0.59 -1.19 10.45
CA GLN A 186 -0.08 -1.59 11.75
C GLN A 186 1.33 -1.03 11.96
N LYS A 187 1.63 -0.65 13.20
CA LYS A 187 2.99 -0.28 13.58
C LYS A 187 3.85 -1.55 13.70
N ASP A 188 5.07 -1.48 13.18
CA ASP A 188 6.12 -2.52 13.20
C ASP A 188 6.68 -2.88 14.60
N THR A 189 5.86 -2.79 15.65
CA THR A 189 6.25 -3.08 17.04
C THR A 189 6.79 -4.49 17.25
N CYS A 190 6.26 -5.47 16.52
CA CYS A 190 6.67 -6.88 16.62
C CYS A 190 7.78 -7.25 15.63
N LEU A 191 8.06 -6.40 14.64
CA LEU A 191 8.99 -6.70 13.56
C LEU A 191 10.43 -6.92 14.08
N PRO A 192 11.00 -6.04 14.94
CA PRO A 192 12.31 -6.29 15.53
C PRO A 192 12.44 -7.65 16.22
N HIS A 193 11.44 -8.00 17.02
CA HIS A 193 11.39 -9.27 17.74
C HIS A 193 11.34 -10.46 16.79
N ALA A 194 10.54 -10.36 15.72
CA ALA A 194 10.41 -11.40 14.71
C ALA A 194 11.71 -11.60 13.92
N MET A 195 12.36 -10.51 13.51
CA MET A 195 13.65 -10.53 12.81
C MET A 195 14.77 -11.11 13.69
N VAL A 196 14.88 -10.70 14.96
CA VAL A 196 15.87 -11.27 15.88
C VAL A 196 15.58 -12.75 16.15
N SER A 197 14.32 -13.15 16.28
CA SER A 197 13.95 -14.56 16.42
C SER A 197 14.39 -15.42 15.23
N LEU A 198 14.25 -14.90 14.01
CA LEU A 198 14.75 -15.53 12.79
C LEU A 198 16.28 -15.69 12.83
N MET A 199 17.00 -14.66 13.27
CA MET A 199 18.46 -14.71 13.39
C MET A 199 18.92 -15.76 14.38
N LEU A 200 18.28 -15.82 15.55
CA LEU A 200 18.59 -16.83 16.57
C LEU A 200 18.36 -18.24 16.05
N TYR A 201 17.28 -18.46 15.30
CA TYR A 201 16.97 -19.74 14.69
C TYR A 201 18.08 -20.23 13.75
N PHE A 202 18.62 -19.33 12.92
CA PHE A 202 19.74 -19.64 12.03
C PHE A 202 21.12 -19.44 12.65
N THR A 203 21.18 -19.11 13.94
CA THR A 203 22.41 -18.82 14.69
C THR A 203 23.24 -17.67 14.07
N TRP A 204 22.58 -16.72 13.41
CA TRP A 204 23.22 -15.54 12.86
C TRP A 204 23.44 -14.50 13.96
N THR A 205 24.69 -14.33 14.39
CA THR A 205 25.07 -13.40 15.46
C THR A 205 25.79 -12.15 14.96
N TRP A 206 26.12 -12.08 13.66
CA TRP A 206 26.89 -11.00 13.05
C TRP A 206 26.18 -10.48 11.79
N ILE A 207 25.50 -9.34 11.93
CA ILE A 207 24.50 -8.86 10.96
C ILE A 207 24.88 -7.48 10.42
N GLY A 208 24.73 -7.26 9.12
CA GLY A 208 24.74 -5.92 8.53
C GLY A 208 23.36 -5.28 8.55
N MET A 209 23.28 -3.96 8.66
CA MET A 209 22.00 -3.25 8.61
C MET A 209 22.08 -2.03 7.70
N VAL A 210 21.02 -1.81 6.94
CA VAL A 210 20.84 -0.67 6.05
C VAL A 210 19.45 -0.09 6.31
N ILE A 211 19.38 1.21 6.56
CA ILE A 211 18.15 1.94 6.85
C ILE A 211 18.09 3.27 6.11
N SER A 212 16.89 3.82 5.95
CA SER A 212 16.71 5.23 5.57
C SER A 212 17.13 6.18 6.70
N ASP A 213 17.59 7.38 6.33
CA ASP A 213 17.90 8.48 7.25
C ASP A 213 16.64 9.31 7.57
N ASP A 214 15.62 8.63 8.08
CA ASP A 214 14.32 9.19 8.43
C ASP A 214 13.89 8.76 9.84
N ASP A 215 12.86 9.40 10.38
CA ASP A 215 12.37 9.11 11.75
C ASP A 215 11.98 7.64 11.90
N GLN A 216 11.45 7.01 10.85
CA GLN A 216 11.10 5.60 10.85
C GLN A 216 12.33 4.69 10.97
N GLY A 217 13.32 4.86 10.11
CA GLY A 217 14.54 4.09 10.07
C GLY A 217 15.33 4.23 11.37
N ILE A 218 15.43 5.45 11.89
CA ILE A 218 16.12 5.72 13.16
C ILE A 218 15.37 5.10 14.35
N GLN A 219 14.04 5.22 14.41
CA GLN A 219 13.22 4.58 15.44
C GLN A 219 13.34 3.04 15.36
N PHE A 220 13.28 2.48 14.16
CA PHE A 220 13.46 1.04 13.94
C PHE A 220 14.84 0.57 14.40
N LEU A 221 15.92 1.26 14.01
CA LEU A 221 17.29 0.94 14.45
C LEU A 221 17.41 0.93 15.98
N SER A 222 16.81 1.91 16.65
CA SER A 222 16.83 1.99 18.12
C SER A 222 16.17 0.76 18.75
N ASN A 223 14.93 0.45 18.35
CA ASN A 223 14.18 -0.70 18.86
C ASN A 223 14.87 -2.03 18.51
N PHE A 224 15.41 -2.12 17.30
CA PHE A 224 16.11 -3.30 16.82
C PHE A 224 17.39 -3.58 17.60
N ARG A 225 18.18 -2.53 17.89
CA ARG A 225 19.39 -2.64 18.68
C ARG A 225 19.12 -3.12 20.10
N GLU A 226 18.04 -2.64 20.72
CA GLU A 226 17.61 -3.11 22.04
C GLU A 226 17.28 -4.61 22.02
N GLU A 227 16.47 -5.06 21.06
CA GLU A 227 16.12 -6.49 20.92
C GLU A 227 17.35 -7.35 20.59
N MET A 228 18.27 -6.88 19.75
CA MET A 228 19.52 -7.59 19.44
C MET A 228 20.42 -7.74 20.67
N GLN A 229 20.57 -6.68 21.47
CA GLN A 229 21.39 -6.70 22.69
C GLN A 229 20.84 -7.69 23.72
N ARG A 230 19.52 -7.75 23.88
CA ARG A 230 18.85 -8.73 24.76
C ARG A 230 19.11 -10.18 24.35
N ASN A 231 19.41 -10.42 23.08
CA ASN A 231 19.55 -11.75 22.48
C ASN A 231 20.98 -12.09 22.03
N GLY A 232 21.97 -11.25 22.33
CA GLY A 232 23.38 -11.51 22.00
C GLY A 232 23.71 -11.48 20.50
N VAL A 233 22.97 -10.69 19.71
CA VAL A 233 23.24 -10.46 18.28
C VAL A 233 23.95 -9.11 18.10
N CYS A 234 24.94 -9.04 17.23
CA CYS A 234 25.74 -7.84 16.99
C CYS A 234 25.59 -7.30 15.57
N LEU A 235 25.65 -5.97 15.44
CA LEU A 235 25.71 -5.26 14.17
C LEU A 235 27.16 -5.09 13.72
N ALA A 236 27.49 -5.62 12.54
CA ALA A 236 28.78 -5.51 11.90
C ALA A 236 29.00 -4.13 11.27
N PHE A 237 27.93 -3.57 10.69
CA PHE A 237 27.88 -2.23 10.14
C PHE A 237 26.44 -1.74 10.14
N VAL A 238 26.28 -0.42 10.10
CA VAL A 238 25.00 0.25 9.91
C VAL A 238 25.20 1.31 8.83
N ASN A 239 24.53 1.13 7.69
CA ASN A 239 24.47 2.13 6.64
C ASN A 239 23.16 2.90 6.80
N VAL A 240 23.27 4.19 7.11
CA VAL A 240 22.13 5.12 7.15
C VAL A 240 22.13 5.88 5.83
N ILE A 241 21.13 5.62 4.99
CA ILE A 241 21.07 6.10 3.62
C ILE A 241 20.15 7.32 3.56
N PRO A 242 20.65 8.50 3.18
CA PRO A 242 19.84 9.71 3.14
C PRO A 242 18.86 9.69 1.97
N ASP A 243 17.62 10.10 2.20
CA ASP A 243 16.61 10.20 1.15
C ASP A 243 16.95 11.26 0.09
N ASN A 244 17.75 12.26 0.45
CA ASN A 244 18.24 13.25 -0.51
C ASN A 244 19.23 12.63 -1.49
N ILE A 245 18.82 12.54 -2.76
CA ILE A 245 19.62 11.92 -3.83
C ILE A 245 21.00 12.56 -4.02
N GLN A 246 21.11 13.89 -3.91
CA GLN A 246 22.38 14.58 -4.09
C GLN A 246 23.36 14.22 -2.97
N LEU A 247 22.88 14.20 -1.71
CA LEU A 247 23.66 13.79 -0.57
C LEU A 247 24.06 12.31 -0.67
N TYR A 248 23.12 11.44 -1.07
CA TYR A 248 23.37 10.03 -1.32
C TYR A 248 24.52 9.83 -2.32
N MET A 249 24.45 10.49 -3.49
CA MET A 249 25.45 10.31 -4.56
C MET A 249 26.86 10.72 -4.12
N THR A 250 27.00 11.72 -3.24
CA THR A 250 28.32 12.09 -2.68
C THR A 250 28.90 11.05 -1.72
N ARG A 251 28.05 10.23 -1.08
CA ARG A 251 28.43 9.27 -0.03
C ARG A 251 28.32 7.80 -0.47
N ALA A 252 27.77 7.51 -1.65
CA ALA A 252 27.51 6.15 -2.14
C ALA A 252 28.73 5.20 -2.01
N GLY A 253 29.93 5.68 -2.36
CA GLY A 253 31.15 4.88 -2.25
C GLY A 253 31.52 4.47 -0.81
N ILE A 254 31.09 5.23 0.21
CA ILE A 254 31.28 4.88 1.63
C ILE A 254 30.38 3.70 1.98
N TYR A 255 29.11 3.75 1.60
CA TYR A 255 28.14 2.68 1.85
C TYR A 255 28.54 1.38 1.14
N ASP A 256 28.98 1.49 -0.12
CA ASP A 256 29.52 0.38 -0.92
C ASP A 256 30.71 -0.29 -0.23
N LYS A 257 31.66 0.53 0.26
CA LYS A 257 32.85 0.02 0.95
C LYS A 257 32.48 -0.69 2.24
N GLN A 258 31.58 -0.13 3.05
CA GLN A 258 31.15 -0.74 4.32
C GLN A 258 30.52 -2.12 4.10
N ILE A 259 29.60 -2.24 3.14
CA ILE A 259 28.95 -3.54 2.88
C ILE A 259 29.92 -4.55 2.27
N MET A 260 30.80 -4.14 1.36
CA MET A 260 31.76 -5.02 0.68
C MET A 260 32.85 -5.55 1.60
N THR A 261 33.35 -4.72 2.50
CA THR A 261 34.44 -5.07 3.43
C THR A 261 33.97 -5.87 4.64
N SER A 262 32.66 -5.85 4.94
CA SER A 262 32.09 -6.57 6.08
C SER A 262 32.15 -8.09 5.91
N SER A 263 32.47 -8.80 6.99
CA SER A 263 32.38 -10.26 7.09
C SER A 263 30.94 -10.77 7.31
N ALA A 264 29.98 -9.87 7.54
CA ALA A 264 28.57 -10.24 7.74
C ALA A 264 27.99 -10.86 6.46
N LYS A 265 27.45 -12.07 6.60
CA LYS A 265 26.79 -12.79 5.50
C LYS A 265 25.33 -12.36 5.30
N VAL A 266 24.71 -11.84 6.36
CA VAL A 266 23.31 -11.42 6.39
C VAL A 266 23.27 -9.90 6.48
N ALA A 267 22.42 -9.27 5.67
CA ALA A 267 22.18 -7.84 5.72
C ALA A 267 20.68 -7.57 5.77
N ILE A 268 20.24 -6.80 6.78
CA ILE A 268 18.88 -6.28 6.85
C ILE A 268 18.80 -4.99 6.05
N ILE A 269 17.71 -4.83 5.30
CA ILE A 269 17.31 -3.56 4.70
C ILE A 269 15.93 -3.21 5.22
N TYR A 270 15.79 -2.02 5.79
CA TYR A 270 14.53 -1.48 6.28
C TYR A 270 14.32 -0.07 5.75
N GLY A 271 13.20 0.15 5.06
CA GLY A 271 12.78 1.45 4.56
C GLY A 271 11.91 1.34 3.31
N GLU A 272 11.57 2.49 2.72
CA GLU A 272 10.60 2.59 1.63
C GLU A 272 11.17 2.14 0.27
N MET A 273 10.33 1.51 -0.55
CA MET A 273 10.74 0.96 -1.86
C MET A 273 11.15 2.02 -2.88
N ASN A 274 10.61 3.23 -2.85
CA ASN A 274 10.90 4.28 -3.84
C ASN A 274 11.89 5.34 -3.31
N SER A 275 12.94 4.88 -2.63
CA SER A 275 13.91 5.74 -1.94
C SER A 275 15.33 5.51 -2.45
N THR A 276 16.28 6.30 -1.94
CA THR A 276 17.72 6.08 -2.19
C THR A 276 18.21 4.72 -1.67
N LEU A 277 17.46 4.03 -0.80
CA LEU A 277 17.71 2.63 -0.45
C LEU A 277 17.56 1.70 -1.65
N GLU A 278 16.54 1.87 -2.47
CA GLU A 278 16.32 1.05 -3.67
C GLU A 278 17.50 1.20 -4.64
N ILE A 279 17.92 2.45 -4.83
CA ILE A 279 19.07 2.80 -5.66
C ILE A 279 20.34 2.13 -5.11
N SER A 280 20.52 2.15 -3.79
CA SER A 280 21.63 1.46 -3.11
C SER A 280 21.56 -0.05 -3.34
N PHE A 281 20.38 -0.64 -3.18
CA PHE A 281 20.16 -2.07 -3.30
C PHE A 281 20.43 -2.57 -4.73
N ARG A 282 19.92 -1.85 -5.74
CA ARG A 282 20.22 -2.09 -7.15
C ARG A 282 21.70 -1.94 -7.46
N ARG A 283 22.32 -0.87 -6.96
CA ARG A 283 23.75 -0.59 -7.13
C ARG A 283 24.62 -1.73 -6.57
N TRP A 284 24.29 -2.26 -5.40
CA TRP A 284 24.98 -3.41 -4.80
C TRP A 284 24.83 -4.67 -5.63
N GLY A 285 23.66 -4.90 -6.22
CA GLY A 285 23.48 -5.95 -7.23
C GLY A 285 24.45 -5.79 -8.41
N CYS A 286 24.60 -4.56 -8.93
CA CYS A 286 25.51 -4.28 -10.04
C CYS A 286 27.00 -4.41 -9.66
N LEU A 287 27.34 -4.15 -8.39
CA LEU A 287 28.68 -4.36 -7.84
C LEU A 287 28.96 -5.84 -7.50
N GLY A 288 27.98 -6.73 -7.64
CA GLY A 288 28.12 -8.16 -7.35
C GLY A 288 28.13 -8.47 -5.85
N VAL A 289 27.53 -7.61 -5.01
CA VAL A 289 27.37 -7.86 -3.58
C VAL A 289 26.44 -9.06 -3.39
N GLN A 290 26.97 -10.14 -2.81
CA GLN A 290 26.19 -11.32 -2.45
C GLN A 290 26.01 -11.40 -0.94
N ARG A 291 24.77 -11.31 -0.47
CA ARG A 291 24.38 -11.43 0.94
C ARG A 291 23.06 -12.21 1.03
N ILE A 292 22.78 -12.75 2.21
CA ILE A 292 21.42 -13.15 2.57
C ILE A 292 20.68 -11.88 2.98
N TRP A 293 19.77 -11.44 2.13
CA TRP A 293 19.02 -10.22 2.36
C TRP A 293 17.79 -10.51 3.22
N VAL A 294 17.58 -9.69 4.25
CA VAL A 294 16.36 -9.73 5.07
C VAL A 294 15.67 -8.37 4.94
N THR A 295 14.44 -8.33 4.45
CA THR A 295 13.75 -7.08 4.08
C THR A 295 12.33 -7.02 4.65
N THR A 296 11.71 -5.85 4.63
CA THR A 296 10.26 -5.65 4.94
C THR A 296 9.40 -5.47 3.70
N SER A 297 10.05 -5.37 2.54
CA SER A 297 9.44 -5.13 1.24
C SER A 297 10.08 -6.04 0.20
N GLN A 298 9.30 -6.41 -0.83
CA GLN A 298 9.83 -7.11 -1.99
C GLN A 298 10.37 -6.07 -2.96
N TRP A 299 11.69 -6.05 -3.15
CA TRP A 299 12.36 -5.09 -4.03
C TRP A 299 12.49 -5.70 -5.42
N ASP A 300 11.81 -5.10 -6.40
CA ASP A 300 11.86 -5.54 -7.79
C ASP A 300 13.07 -4.94 -8.50
N ILE A 301 14.17 -5.71 -8.60
CA ILE A 301 15.40 -5.21 -9.23
C ILE A 301 15.57 -5.71 -10.66
N THR A 302 15.55 -4.79 -11.60
CA THR A 302 16.24 -4.96 -12.90
C THR A 302 17.74 -4.72 -12.69
N THR A 303 18.51 -5.80 -12.60
CA THR A 303 19.96 -5.70 -12.40
C THR A 303 20.65 -5.05 -13.61
N CYS A 304 21.82 -4.44 -13.43
CA CYS A 304 22.59 -3.86 -14.55
C CYS A 304 23.02 -4.88 -15.61
N LYS A 305 22.98 -6.17 -15.30
CA LYS A 305 23.20 -7.24 -16.28
C LYS A 305 21.86 -7.53 -16.97
N ARG A 306 21.81 -7.39 -18.30
CA ARG A 306 20.68 -7.79 -19.14
C ARG A 306 20.45 -9.30 -19.17
N ASP A 307 21.37 -10.06 -18.60
CA ASP A 307 21.20 -11.49 -18.38
C ASP A 307 20.33 -11.71 -17.15
N PHE A 308 19.24 -12.45 -17.33
CA PHE A 308 18.37 -12.97 -16.27
C PHE A 308 19.14 -14.00 -15.40
N SER A 309 20.28 -13.61 -14.82
CA SER A 309 20.93 -14.40 -13.77
C SER A 309 20.05 -14.30 -12.54
N LEU A 310 19.37 -15.39 -12.25
CA LEU A 310 18.51 -15.60 -11.09
C LEU A 310 19.27 -15.51 -9.75
N ASP A 311 20.54 -15.13 -9.70
CA ASP A 311 21.45 -15.53 -8.61
C ASP A 311 21.76 -14.44 -7.57
N LEU A 312 21.56 -13.14 -7.85
CA LEU A 312 22.05 -12.08 -6.95
C LEU A 312 21.18 -11.82 -5.71
N PHE A 313 19.86 -12.05 -5.83
CA PHE A 313 18.89 -11.82 -4.75
C PHE A 313 18.09 -13.09 -4.40
N HIS A 314 18.48 -14.23 -4.95
CA HIS A 314 17.89 -15.52 -4.60
C HIS A 314 18.15 -15.85 -3.13
N GLY A 315 17.10 -16.30 -2.43
CA GLY A 315 17.16 -16.56 -1.00
C GLY A 315 16.95 -15.33 -0.11
N THR A 316 16.46 -14.22 -0.66
CA THR A 316 15.98 -13.06 0.14
C THR A 316 14.79 -13.48 1.00
N VAL A 317 14.81 -13.09 2.27
CA VAL A 317 13.72 -13.30 3.22
C VAL A 317 13.01 -11.99 3.46
N THR A 318 11.74 -11.90 3.08
CA THR A 318 10.92 -10.70 3.28
C THR A 318 9.89 -10.93 4.38
N PHE A 319 9.88 -10.04 5.36
CA PHE A 319 8.81 -9.90 6.33
C PHE A 319 7.69 -9.09 5.70
N ALA A 320 6.46 -9.60 5.79
CA ALA A 320 5.27 -8.92 5.32
C ALA A 320 4.21 -8.98 6.42
N HIS A 321 3.36 -7.96 6.46
CA HIS A 321 2.19 -7.97 7.33
C HIS A 321 1.27 -9.15 6.98
N HIS A 322 0.76 -9.81 8.01
CA HIS A 322 -0.18 -10.90 7.80
C HIS A 322 -1.56 -10.33 7.47
N HIS A 323 -2.01 -10.55 6.23
CA HIS A 323 -3.34 -10.15 5.78
C HIS A 323 -4.33 -11.32 5.84
N GLY A 324 -5.56 -11.01 6.23
CA GLY A 324 -6.68 -11.94 6.08
C GLY A 324 -7.03 -12.12 4.60
N LYS A 325 -7.59 -13.28 4.26
CA LYS A 325 -8.00 -13.55 2.87
C LYS A 325 -9.29 -12.81 2.52
N VAL A 326 -9.21 -11.83 1.62
CA VAL A 326 -10.38 -11.15 1.04
C VAL A 326 -11.02 -12.02 -0.04
N SER A 327 -11.65 -13.11 0.41
CA SER A 327 -12.00 -14.26 -0.44
C SER A 327 -12.95 -13.94 -1.61
N LYS A 328 -13.79 -12.91 -1.47
CA LYS A 328 -14.72 -12.49 -2.52
C LYS A 328 -14.11 -11.56 -3.57
N PHE A 329 -12.95 -10.95 -3.29
CA PHE A 329 -12.30 -10.03 -4.24
C PHE A 329 -11.96 -10.74 -5.55
N LYS A 330 -11.48 -12.00 -5.45
CA LYS A 330 -11.22 -12.84 -6.62
C LYS A 330 -12.46 -13.03 -7.51
N ASN A 331 -13.61 -13.30 -6.90
CA ASN A 331 -14.85 -13.47 -7.64
C ASN A 331 -15.31 -12.15 -8.24
N PHE A 332 -15.20 -11.04 -7.50
CA PHE A 332 -15.49 -9.70 -8.00
C PHE A 332 -14.70 -9.39 -9.27
N MET A 333 -13.38 -9.61 -9.25
CA MET A 333 -12.52 -9.40 -10.43
C MET A 333 -12.93 -10.26 -11.64
N GLN A 334 -13.48 -11.47 -11.39
CA GLN A 334 -13.96 -12.36 -12.45
C GLN A 334 -15.36 -11.99 -12.96
N THR A 335 -16.19 -11.31 -12.17
CA THR A 335 -17.59 -11.01 -12.53
C THR A 335 -17.85 -9.51 -12.71
N MET A 336 -16.81 -8.68 -12.64
CA MET A 336 -16.95 -7.22 -12.66
C MET A 336 -17.61 -6.76 -13.96
N ASN A 337 -18.71 -6.02 -13.84
CA ASN A 337 -19.35 -5.37 -14.97
C ASN A 337 -18.58 -4.09 -15.33
N THR A 338 -17.78 -4.14 -16.39
CA THR A 338 -17.02 -2.98 -16.90
C THR A 338 -17.88 -1.89 -17.52
N SER A 339 -19.15 -2.15 -17.80
CA SER A 339 -20.10 -1.09 -18.16
C SER A 339 -20.50 -0.25 -16.95
N LYS A 340 -20.49 -0.85 -15.76
CA LYS A 340 -20.76 -0.16 -14.47
C LYS A 340 -19.48 0.47 -13.89
N TYR A 341 -18.34 -0.19 -14.06
CA TYR A 341 -17.07 0.22 -13.48
C TYR A 341 -16.07 0.64 -14.57
N PRO A 342 -15.64 1.91 -14.60
CA PRO A 342 -14.85 2.48 -15.67
C PRO A 342 -13.36 2.13 -15.62
N VAL A 343 -13.02 0.84 -15.53
CA VAL A 343 -11.63 0.38 -15.45
C VAL A 343 -11.29 -0.49 -16.66
N ASP A 344 -10.27 -0.09 -17.42
CA ASP A 344 -9.76 -0.89 -18.54
C ASP A 344 -8.86 -2.03 -18.01
N ILE A 345 -9.48 -3.16 -17.68
CA ILE A 345 -8.80 -4.37 -17.19
C ILE A 345 -7.72 -4.85 -18.19
N SER A 346 -7.85 -4.54 -19.50
CA SER A 346 -6.90 -4.98 -20.51
C SER A 346 -5.52 -4.32 -20.36
N GLN A 347 -5.47 -3.04 -19.95
CA GLN A 347 -4.23 -2.33 -19.65
C GLN A 347 -3.56 -2.89 -18.38
N MET A 348 -4.37 -3.26 -17.40
CA MET A 348 -3.89 -3.83 -16.14
C MET A 348 -3.20 -5.19 -16.36
N ARG A 349 -3.69 -5.99 -17.32
CA ARG A 349 -3.06 -7.26 -17.74
C ARG A 349 -1.60 -7.07 -18.12
N ILE A 350 -1.26 -6.04 -18.89
CA ILE A 350 0.13 -5.82 -19.34
C ILE A 350 1.04 -5.53 -18.16
N LYS A 351 0.57 -4.76 -17.16
CA LYS A 351 1.36 -4.40 -15.97
C LYS A 351 1.43 -5.50 -14.92
N TRP A 352 0.44 -6.39 -14.85
CA TRP A 352 0.48 -7.52 -13.92
C TRP A 352 1.38 -8.65 -14.41
N ASN A 353 1.88 -8.59 -15.66
CA ASN A 353 2.75 -9.62 -16.23
C ASN A 353 4.19 -9.48 -15.75
N TYR A 354 4.52 -10.13 -14.64
CA TYR A 354 5.89 -10.10 -14.14
C TYR A 354 6.86 -10.89 -15.04
N PHE A 355 6.39 -11.97 -15.67
CA PHE A 355 7.24 -12.94 -16.35
C PHE A 355 7.31 -12.81 -17.87
N ASN A 356 6.82 -11.70 -18.44
CA ASN A 356 6.71 -11.54 -19.89
C ASN A 356 6.08 -12.80 -20.54
N CYS A 357 5.19 -13.46 -19.78
CA CYS A 357 4.51 -14.66 -20.25
C CYS A 357 3.77 -14.25 -21.50
N SER A 358 3.92 -15.02 -22.58
CA SER A 358 3.36 -14.67 -23.88
C SER A 358 1.86 -14.47 -23.72
N VAL A 359 1.43 -13.22 -23.59
CA VAL A 359 0.05 -12.82 -23.81
C VAL A 359 -0.09 -13.08 -25.29
N SER A 360 -0.68 -14.22 -25.66
CA SER A 360 -0.96 -14.52 -27.04
C SER A 360 -1.83 -13.39 -27.57
N LYS A 361 -1.21 -12.38 -28.19
CA LYS A 361 -1.89 -11.46 -29.09
C LYS A 361 -2.33 -12.34 -30.24
N THR A 362 -3.53 -12.90 -30.12
CA THR A 362 -4.20 -13.49 -31.27
C THR A 362 -4.36 -12.38 -32.27
N ASN A 363 -3.49 -12.37 -33.29
CA ASN A 363 -3.54 -11.47 -34.42
C ASN A 363 -4.86 -11.70 -35.16
N TYR A 364 -5.90 -10.97 -34.76
CA TYR A 364 -7.05 -10.70 -35.62
C TYR A 364 -7.04 -9.23 -35.93
N SER A 365 -6.32 -8.89 -36.99
CA SER A 365 -6.44 -7.63 -37.69
C SER A 365 -7.84 -7.57 -38.30
N THR A 366 -8.80 -7.06 -37.54
CA THR A 366 -10.01 -6.43 -38.06
C THR A 366 -10.56 -5.53 -36.96
N ARG A 367 -10.61 -4.24 -37.29
CA ARG A 367 -11.34 -3.20 -36.58
C ARG A 367 -12.74 -3.73 -36.25
N ASN A 368 -13.02 -3.98 -34.97
CA ASN A 368 -14.31 -3.87 -34.26
C ASN A 368 -14.34 -4.81 -33.03
N HIS A 369 -14.57 -4.21 -31.86
CA HIS A 369 -14.91 -4.84 -30.57
C HIS A 369 -13.97 -5.95 -30.06
N PHE A 370 -13.05 -5.60 -29.16
CA PHE A 370 -12.47 -6.56 -28.22
C PHE A 370 -13.61 -7.22 -27.43
N SER A 371 -13.91 -8.49 -27.69
CA SER A 371 -14.99 -9.18 -26.98
C SER A 371 -14.56 -9.51 -25.54
N PHE A 372 -15.39 -9.10 -24.58
CA PHE A 372 -15.21 -9.27 -23.14
C PHE A 372 -15.12 -10.74 -22.68
N ASN A 373 -15.78 -11.66 -23.39
CA ASN A 373 -15.81 -13.08 -23.05
C ASN A 373 -14.40 -13.70 -22.98
N ILE A 374 -13.48 -13.24 -23.83
CA ILE A 374 -12.10 -13.73 -23.87
C ILE A 374 -11.33 -13.33 -22.59
N THR A 375 -11.68 -12.21 -21.95
CA THR A 375 -11.02 -11.74 -20.71
C THR A 375 -11.47 -12.54 -19.49
N LEU A 376 -12.76 -12.87 -19.41
CA LEU A 376 -13.33 -13.70 -18.33
C LEU A 376 -12.89 -15.16 -18.45
N GLU A 377 -12.89 -15.72 -19.67
CA GLU A 377 -12.39 -17.07 -19.95
C GLU A 377 -10.89 -17.20 -19.65
N TRP A 378 -10.10 -16.16 -19.95
CA TRP A 378 -8.67 -16.15 -19.64
C TRP A 378 -8.37 -16.06 -18.13
N LEU A 379 -9.11 -15.23 -17.38
CA LEU A 379 -9.04 -15.11 -15.91
C LEU A 379 -9.52 -16.36 -15.16
N SER A 380 -10.39 -17.16 -15.78
CA SER A 380 -10.86 -18.43 -15.23
C SER A 380 -9.96 -19.62 -15.58
N GLN A 381 -9.30 -19.59 -16.75
CA GLN A 381 -8.36 -20.63 -17.19
C GLN A 381 -7.03 -20.62 -16.42
N HIS A 382 -6.59 -19.47 -15.92
CA HIS A 382 -5.33 -19.34 -15.21
C HIS A 382 -5.59 -19.11 -13.71
N ARG A 383 -5.15 -20.06 -12.88
CA ARG A 383 -5.29 -20.00 -11.41
C ARG A 383 -4.34 -18.94 -10.83
N PHE A 384 -4.76 -17.69 -10.85
CA PHE A 384 -4.00 -16.59 -10.24
C PHE A 384 -4.32 -16.45 -8.74
N ASP A 385 -3.29 -16.19 -7.93
CA ASP A 385 -3.43 -15.59 -6.61
C ASP A 385 -3.53 -14.07 -6.81
N MET A 386 -4.78 -13.57 -6.88
CA MET A 386 -5.07 -12.14 -6.92
C MET A 386 -5.12 -11.63 -5.48
N ASP A 387 -3.93 -11.47 -4.89
CA ASP A 387 -3.77 -10.89 -3.56
C ASP A 387 -3.58 -9.37 -3.69
N LEU A 388 -4.24 -8.62 -2.80
CA LEU A 388 -4.11 -7.17 -2.72
C LEU A 388 -2.70 -6.78 -2.26
N SER A 389 -2.22 -5.63 -2.71
CA SER A 389 -1.10 -4.93 -2.08
C SER A 389 -1.40 -4.60 -0.63
N GLU A 390 -0.38 -4.22 0.14
CA GLU A 390 -0.56 -3.80 1.52
C GLU A 390 -1.44 -2.54 1.60
N GLU A 391 -1.19 -1.58 0.71
CA GLU A 391 -1.97 -0.37 0.55
C GLU A 391 -3.41 -0.69 0.11
N GLY A 392 -3.60 -1.65 -0.81
CA GLY A 392 -4.93 -2.11 -1.23
C GLY A 392 -5.71 -2.79 -0.10
N TYR A 393 -5.05 -3.61 0.72
CA TYR A 393 -5.67 -4.24 1.89
C TYR A 393 -6.01 -3.21 2.98
N ASN A 394 -5.12 -2.26 3.22
CA ASN A 394 -5.37 -1.16 4.15
C ASN A 394 -6.52 -0.27 3.67
N LEU A 395 -6.59 0.01 2.37
CA LEU A 395 -7.69 0.78 1.78
C LEU A 395 -9.03 0.05 1.93
N TYR A 396 -9.07 -1.27 1.70
CA TYR A 396 -10.26 -2.09 1.95
C TYR A 396 -10.74 -1.96 3.40
N ASN A 397 -9.83 -2.10 4.37
CA ASN A 397 -10.15 -1.97 5.80
C ASN A 397 -10.54 -0.53 6.16
N ALA A 398 -9.96 0.48 5.52
CA ALA A 398 -10.30 1.89 5.73
C ALA A 398 -11.77 2.16 5.36
N VAL A 399 -12.22 1.66 4.20
CA VAL A 399 -13.62 1.78 3.76
C VAL A 399 -14.57 1.11 4.76
N TYR A 400 -14.21 -0.08 5.23
CA TYR A 400 -14.99 -0.78 6.27
C TYR A 400 -15.03 -0.03 7.59
N ALA A 401 -13.91 0.56 8.03
CA ALA A 401 -13.87 1.36 9.24
C ALA A 401 -14.83 2.55 9.15
N VAL A 402 -14.82 3.28 8.02
CA VAL A 402 -15.78 4.37 7.76
C VAL A 402 -17.21 3.86 7.81
N ALA A 403 -17.51 2.75 7.14
CA ALA A 403 -18.86 2.20 7.05
C ALA A 403 -19.40 1.80 8.43
N TYR A 404 -18.58 1.16 9.27
CA TYR A 404 -18.96 0.82 10.64
C TYR A 404 -19.13 2.06 11.51
N THR A 405 -18.25 3.06 11.40
CA THR A 405 -18.42 4.33 12.12
C THR A 405 -19.75 4.98 11.75
N TYR A 406 -20.05 5.14 10.46
CA TYR A 406 -21.34 5.65 9.99
C TYR A 406 -22.52 4.82 10.48
N HIS A 407 -22.40 3.50 10.48
CA HIS A 407 -23.46 2.61 10.97
C HIS A 407 -23.74 2.82 12.46
N GLU A 408 -22.70 2.87 13.30
CA GLU A 408 -22.83 3.11 14.73
C GLU A 408 -23.43 4.49 15.03
N ILE A 409 -23.05 5.52 14.29
CA ILE A 409 -23.64 6.87 14.42
C ILE A 409 -25.14 6.82 14.14
N ILE A 410 -25.56 6.13 13.07
CA ILE A 410 -26.98 6.00 12.73
C ILE A 410 -27.73 5.22 13.82
N LEU A 411 -27.16 4.13 14.34
CA LEU A 411 -27.77 3.36 15.42
C LEU A 411 -27.97 4.23 16.67
N GLN A 412 -26.94 4.97 17.09
CA GLN A 412 -27.04 5.90 18.22
C GLN A 412 -28.08 6.99 17.98
N GLN A 413 -28.23 7.49 16.75
CA GLN A 413 -29.26 8.45 16.39
C GLN A 413 -30.67 7.86 16.53
N VAL A 414 -30.90 6.63 16.06
CA VAL A 414 -32.22 5.97 16.17
C VAL A 414 -32.57 5.72 17.64
N GLU A 415 -31.61 5.25 18.45
CA GLU A 415 -31.81 5.06 19.89
C GLU A 415 -32.05 6.39 20.61
N SER A 416 -31.34 7.45 20.24
CA SER A 416 -31.50 8.79 20.83
C SER A 416 -32.79 9.48 20.39
N GLN A 417 -33.26 9.27 19.15
CA GLN A 417 -34.53 9.80 18.66
C GLN A 417 -35.74 9.09 19.29
N GLN A 418 -35.62 7.80 19.67
CA GLN A 418 -36.61 7.14 20.53
C GLN A 418 -36.67 7.78 21.94
N ILE A 419 -35.60 8.47 22.36
CA ILE A 419 -35.50 9.15 23.66
C ILE A 419 -35.84 10.65 23.56
N ALA A 420 -35.78 11.26 22.37
CA ALA A 420 -35.89 12.70 22.17
C ALA A 420 -36.88 13.09 21.05
N GLU A 421 -38.18 12.94 21.28
CA GLU A 421 -39.17 13.86 20.69
C GLU A 421 -39.03 15.23 21.37
N LEU A 422 -38.01 16.02 21.01
CA LEU A 422 -37.95 17.51 21.06
C LEU A 422 -36.49 18.01 20.99
N LYS A 423 -35.96 18.16 19.77
CA LYS A 423 -35.22 19.33 19.22
C LYS A 423 -34.33 18.88 18.06
N GLY A 424 -34.43 19.59 16.94
CA GLY A 424 -33.62 19.36 15.74
C GLY A 424 -32.13 19.38 16.07
N LEU A 425 -31.42 18.34 15.63
CA LEU A 425 -30.01 18.13 15.91
C LEU A 425 -29.20 18.38 14.64
N SER A 426 -28.52 19.53 14.63
CA SER A 426 -27.28 19.75 13.89
C SER A 426 -26.16 19.20 14.76
N TYR A 427 -25.44 18.19 14.31
CA TYR A 427 -24.27 17.67 15.03
C TYR A 427 -23.04 18.51 14.73
N ASP A 428 -22.20 18.65 15.74
CA ASP A 428 -20.84 19.16 15.64
C ASP A 428 -19.91 17.97 15.34
N CYS A 429 -19.12 18.01 14.28
CA CYS A 429 -18.33 16.85 13.82
C CYS A 429 -17.32 16.34 14.86
N HIS A 430 -17.05 17.14 15.90
CA HIS A 430 -16.30 16.77 17.09
C HIS A 430 -16.90 15.60 17.91
N GLN A 431 -18.20 15.29 17.76
CA GLN A 431 -18.84 14.19 18.49
C GLN A 431 -18.87 12.86 17.70
N ILE A 432 -18.44 12.90 16.44
CA ILE A 432 -18.60 11.82 15.47
C ILE A 432 -17.33 10.94 15.34
N TRP A 433 -16.16 11.50 15.70
CA TRP A 433 -14.84 10.94 15.36
C TRP A 433 -13.86 10.87 16.52
#